data_AF-A0A7W3T5E8-F1
#
_entry.id   AF-A0A7W3T5E8-F1
#
_cell.length_a   1.000
_cell.length_b   1.000
_cell.length_c   1.000
_cell.angle_alpha   90.00
_cell.angle_beta   90.00
_cell.angle_gamma   90.00
#
_symmetry.space_group_name_H-M   'P 1'
#
loop_
_entity.id
_entity.type
_entity.pdbx_description
1 polymer ?
#
loop_
_entity_poly.entity_id
_entity_poly.type
_entity_poly.pdbx_seq_one_letter_code
_entity_poly.pdbx_strand_id
1 'polypeptide(L)'
;MIELLRVVFAALAEALPNVPRLRREKRRRELAADLFLLYVALNRVVLLAEEIVDDLEARVRYPPGDPRARFGPAASHRVRRQAEQLARVRTLLLEHSAVFQILHAEAYNRMVLLLGVKMSALDVLLFIMRTGTLPTEPSGGEVRRILDAGLPDPGVDFDEVAHRMELAWRHSGIALGSAPDADTRERIAAYLEESRPRERVAGMRRVLADFRAVLEENFSVGDVLLDVGDRRINLL
;
A
#
# COMPACT_ATOMS: atom_id res chain seq x y z
N MET A 1 0.76 -6.43 2.08
CA MET A 1 0.31 -5.20 1.38
C MET A 1 -0.63 -4.34 2.23
N ILE A 2 -1.82 -4.80 2.60
CA ILE A 2 -2.85 -3.95 3.26
C ILE A 2 -2.38 -3.41 4.62
N GLU A 3 -1.71 -4.21 5.43
CA GLU A 3 -1.20 -3.76 6.73
C GLU A 3 -0.11 -2.67 6.61
N LEU A 4 0.69 -2.72 5.54
CA LEU A 4 1.68 -1.68 5.27
C LEU A 4 0.99 -0.33 5.05
N LEU A 5 -0.05 -0.34 4.19
CA LEU A 5 -0.84 0.84 3.89
C LEU A 5 -1.54 1.38 5.13
N ARG A 6 -2.12 0.51 5.96
CA ARG A 6 -2.79 0.90 7.21
C ARG A 6 -1.87 1.68 8.14
N VAL A 7 -0.62 1.24 8.28
CA VAL A 7 0.37 1.93 9.12
C VAL A 7 0.76 3.28 8.54
N VAL A 8 0.97 3.36 7.22
CA VAL A 8 1.22 4.63 6.53
C VAL A 8 0.06 5.60 6.75
N PHE A 9 -1.18 5.13 6.59
CA PHE A 9 -2.37 5.96 6.81
C PHE A 9 -2.49 6.46 8.26
N ALA A 10 -2.24 5.61 9.25
CA ALA A 10 -2.31 6.00 10.65
C ALA A 10 -1.27 7.09 10.98
N ALA A 11 -0.03 6.93 10.50
CA ALA A 11 1.03 7.92 10.71
C ALA A 11 0.70 9.28 10.05
N LEU A 12 0.10 9.26 8.85
CA LEU A 12 -0.33 10.48 8.16
C LEU A 12 -1.44 11.19 8.91
N ALA A 13 -2.46 10.45 9.38
CA ALA A 13 -3.56 11.03 10.14
C ALA A 13 -3.09 11.71 11.44
N GLU A 14 -2.14 11.10 12.16
CA GLU A 14 -1.55 11.68 13.37
C GLU A 14 -0.70 12.92 13.11
N ALA A 15 -0.07 13.06 11.93
CA ALA A 15 0.84 14.16 11.62
C ALA A 15 0.14 15.49 11.29
N LEU A 16 -1.12 15.45 10.87
CA LEU A 16 -1.83 16.59 10.28
C LEU A 16 -2.31 17.69 11.24
N PRO A 17 -2.71 17.43 12.50
CA PRO A 17 -3.16 18.49 13.42
C PRO A 17 -2.10 19.59 13.68
N ASN A 18 -0.84 19.33 13.38
CA ASN A 18 0.28 20.26 13.60
C ASN A 18 0.57 21.19 12.40
N VAL A 19 -0.12 21.01 11.26
CA VAL A 19 0.07 21.76 10.01
C VAL A 19 -0.16 23.29 10.14
N PRO A 20 -1.12 23.82 10.94
CA PRO A 20 -1.39 25.26 11.02
C PRO A 20 -0.21 26.14 11.44
N ARG A 21 0.88 25.56 11.96
CA ARG A 21 2.08 26.28 12.41
C ARG A 21 3.08 26.62 11.29
N LEU A 22 2.83 26.20 10.05
CA LEU A 22 3.71 26.51 8.92
C LEU A 22 3.59 27.99 8.49
N ARG A 23 4.48 28.83 9.03
CA ARG A 23 4.54 30.30 8.86
C ARG A 23 4.76 30.83 7.42
N ARG A 24 4.78 30.00 6.38
CA ARG A 24 4.94 30.44 4.97
C ARG A 24 3.85 29.85 4.10
N GLU A 25 2.96 30.71 3.58
CA GLU A 25 1.85 30.34 2.69
C GLU A 25 2.28 29.51 1.48
N LYS A 26 3.44 29.81 0.89
CA LYS A 26 4.04 29.00 -0.19
C LYS A 26 4.33 27.55 0.26
N ARG A 27 4.96 27.35 1.41
CA ARG A 27 5.26 26.00 1.94
C ARG A 27 3.99 25.23 2.31
N ARG A 28 2.96 25.95 2.79
CA ARG A 28 1.66 25.36 3.08
C ARG A 28 0.98 24.85 1.81
N ARG A 29 1.03 25.61 0.72
CA ARG A 29 0.51 25.19 -0.61
C ARG A 29 1.29 24.01 -1.18
N GLU A 30 2.62 24.05 -1.14
CA GLU A 30 3.47 22.94 -1.59
C GLU A 30 3.14 21.65 -0.83
N LEU A 31 3.02 21.74 0.50
CA LEU A 31 2.62 20.61 1.34
C LEU A 31 1.20 20.14 1.02
N ALA A 32 0.25 21.04 0.81
CA ALA A 32 -1.12 20.68 0.43
C ALA A 32 -1.14 19.86 -0.86
N ALA A 33 -0.39 20.30 -1.87
CA ALA A 33 -0.23 19.60 -3.14
C ALA A 33 0.41 18.22 -2.96
N ASP A 34 1.49 18.12 -2.17
CA ASP A 34 2.20 16.86 -1.89
C ASP A 34 1.30 15.83 -1.21
N LEU A 35 0.62 16.26 -0.14
CA LEU A 35 -0.31 15.41 0.59
C LEU A 35 -1.51 15.00 -0.27
N PHE A 36 -2.00 15.88 -1.13
CA PHE A 36 -3.07 15.55 -2.07
C PHE A 36 -2.61 14.52 -3.12
N LEU A 37 -1.40 14.64 -3.67
CA LEU A 37 -0.84 13.65 -4.58
C LEU A 37 -0.69 12.28 -3.91
N LEU A 38 -0.26 12.27 -2.64
CA LEU A 38 -0.17 11.06 -1.84
C LEU A 38 -1.55 10.44 -1.58
N TYR A 39 -2.54 11.25 -1.17
CA TYR A 39 -3.94 10.82 -1.01
C TYR A 39 -4.47 10.16 -2.29
N VAL A 40 -4.26 10.83 -3.43
CA VAL A 40 -4.70 10.33 -4.72
C VAL A 40 -4.03 9.00 -5.06
N ALA A 41 -2.71 8.87 -4.86
CA ALA A 41 -1.99 7.62 -5.12
C ALA A 41 -2.49 6.48 -4.21
N LEU A 42 -2.66 6.74 -2.92
CA LEU A 42 -3.20 5.79 -1.95
C LEU A 42 -4.64 5.36 -2.31
N ASN A 43 -5.49 6.28 -2.75
CA ASN A 43 -6.84 5.97 -3.22
C ASN A 43 -6.82 5.00 -4.42
N ARG A 44 -5.91 5.20 -5.39
CA ARG A 44 -5.77 4.25 -6.51
C ARG A 44 -5.35 2.85 -6.04
N VAL A 45 -4.46 2.76 -5.05
CA VAL A 45 -4.05 1.45 -4.48
C VAL A 45 -5.25 0.72 -3.87
N VAL A 46 -6.10 1.44 -3.13
CA VAL A 46 -7.30 0.89 -2.50
C VAL A 46 -8.33 0.42 -3.54
N LEU A 47 -8.61 1.23 -4.57
CA LEU A 47 -9.53 0.84 -5.64
C LEU A 47 -9.06 -0.43 -6.39
N LEU A 48 -7.77 -0.50 -6.72
CA LEU A 48 -7.20 -1.70 -7.34
C LEU A 48 -7.26 -2.92 -6.41
N ALA A 49 -7.11 -2.72 -5.10
CA ALA A 49 -7.29 -3.80 -4.13
C ALA A 49 -8.71 -4.33 -4.12
N GLU A 50 -9.73 -3.48 -4.23
CA GLU A 50 -11.14 -3.90 -4.35
C GLU A 50 -11.37 -4.75 -5.59
N GLU A 51 -10.90 -4.27 -6.75
CA GLU A 51 -11.04 -5.02 -8.01
C GLU A 51 -10.37 -6.40 -7.96
N ILE A 52 -9.19 -6.49 -7.33
CA ILE A 52 -8.49 -7.76 -7.15
C ILE A 52 -9.30 -8.69 -6.22
N VAL A 53 -9.82 -8.18 -5.10
CA VAL A 53 -10.64 -8.98 -4.18
C VAL A 53 -11.94 -9.43 -4.84
N ASP A 54 -12.60 -8.57 -5.61
CA ASP A 54 -13.80 -8.93 -6.39
C ASP A 54 -13.51 -10.09 -7.36
N ASP A 55 -12.36 -10.04 -8.06
CA ASP A 55 -11.95 -11.11 -8.96
C ASP A 55 -11.71 -12.42 -8.21
N LEU A 56 -10.98 -12.38 -7.09
CA LEU A 56 -10.69 -13.58 -6.28
C LEU A 56 -11.98 -14.22 -5.76
N GLU A 57 -12.86 -13.42 -5.14
CA GLU A 57 -14.14 -13.88 -4.61
C GLU A 57 -15.03 -14.46 -5.69
N ALA A 58 -15.09 -13.82 -6.87
CA ALA A 58 -15.88 -14.33 -7.98
C ALA A 58 -15.35 -15.67 -8.51
N ARG A 59 -14.03 -15.91 -8.47
CA ARG A 59 -13.41 -17.10 -9.07
C ARG A 59 -13.56 -18.32 -8.19
N VAL A 60 -13.49 -18.14 -6.86
CA VAL A 60 -13.71 -19.23 -5.90
C VAL A 60 -15.15 -19.77 -5.95
N ARG A 61 -16.13 -18.99 -6.42
CA ARG A 61 -17.54 -19.42 -6.57
C ARG A 61 -17.77 -20.47 -7.65
N TYR A 62 -16.90 -20.55 -8.65
CA TYR A 62 -17.03 -21.52 -9.74
C TYR A 62 -16.34 -22.84 -9.39
N PRO A 63 -16.87 -24.00 -9.84
CA PRO A 63 -16.24 -25.30 -9.61
C PRO A 63 -14.89 -25.43 -10.36
N PRO A 64 -14.00 -26.35 -9.95
CA PRO A 64 -12.71 -26.53 -10.62
C PRO A 64 -12.94 -26.99 -12.05
N GLY A 65 -12.19 -26.41 -13.00
CA GLY A 65 -12.35 -26.70 -14.43
C GLY A 65 -13.37 -25.83 -15.17
N ASP A 66 -14.19 -25.04 -14.48
CA ASP A 66 -15.06 -24.06 -15.14
C ASP A 66 -14.21 -22.96 -15.81
N PRO A 67 -14.39 -22.69 -17.12
CA PRO A 67 -13.67 -21.62 -17.81
C PRO A 67 -13.79 -20.24 -17.14
N ARG A 68 -14.87 -19.98 -16.40
CA ARG A 68 -15.12 -18.73 -15.66
C ARG A 68 -14.30 -18.62 -14.37
N ALA A 69 -13.76 -19.74 -13.86
CA ALA A 69 -12.82 -19.74 -12.75
C ALA A 69 -11.43 -19.24 -13.17
N ARG A 70 -11.14 -19.14 -14.49
CA ARG A 70 -9.80 -18.76 -14.98
C ARG A 70 -9.49 -17.30 -14.73
N PHE A 71 -8.28 -17.04 -14.23
CA PHE A 71 -7.74 -15.68 -14.24
C PHE A 71 -7.33 -15.32 -15.66
N GLY A 72 -7.91 -14.24 -16.17
CA GLY A 72 -7.52 -13.67 -17.46
C GLY A 72 -6.34 -12.71 -17.31
N PRO A 73 -5.75 -12.27 -18.45
CA PRO A 73 -4.69 -11.26 -18.47
C PRO A 73 -5.03 -9.98 -17.69
N ALA A 74 -6.33 -9.64 -17.60
CA ALA A 74 -6.81 -8.50 -16.83
C ALA A 74 -6.48 -8.58 -15.34
N ALA A 75 -6.58 -9.76 -14.71
CA ALA A 75 -6.28 -9.93 -13.28
C ALA A 75 -4.78 -9.72 -13.00
N SER A 76 -3.92 -10.33 -13.82
CA SER A 76 -2.48 -10.07 -13.77
C SER A 76 -2.14 -8.59 -14.00
N HIS A 77 -2.79 -7.95 -14.96
CA HIS A 77 -2.59 -6.53 -15.23
C HIS A 77 -2.97 -5.63 -14.04
N ARG A 78 -4.08 -5.93 -13.34
CA ARG A 78 -4.47 -5.21 -12.11
C ARG A 78 -3.43 -5.32 -11.01
N VAL A 79 -2.88 -6.51 -10.77
CA VAL A 79 -1.80 -6.71 -9.78
C VAL A 79 -0.55 -5.90 -10.17
N ARG A 80 -0.15 -5.91 -11.44
CA ARG A 80 0.98 -5.08 -11.92
C ARG A 80 0.71 -3.58 -11.72
N ARG A 81 -0.49 -3.10 -12.08
CA ARG A 81 -0.88 -1.70 -11.84
C ARG A 81 -0.88 -1.35 -10.37
N GLN A 82 -1.31 -2.26 -9.49
CA GLN A 82 -1.27 -2.03 -8.05
C GLN A 82 0.17 -1.89 -7.56
N ALA A 83 1.08 -2.71 -8.10
CA ALA A 83 2.51 -2.59 -7.82
C ALA A 83 3.06 -1.22 -8.27
N GLU A 84 2.70 -0.74 -9.47
CA GLU A 84 3.09 0.60 -9.94
C GLU A 84 2.58 1.71 -9.01
N GLN A 85 1.33 1.63 -8.54
CA GLN A 85 0.78 2.62 -7.61
C GLN A 85 1.46 2.57 -6.25
N LEU A 86 1.78 1.38 -5.73
CA LEU A 86 2.54 1.23 -4.49
C LEU A 86 3.96 1.80 -4.62
N ALA A 87 4.64 1.55 -5.74
CA ALA A 87 5.94 2.14 -6.04
C ALA A 87 5.87 3.67 -6.05
N ARG A 88 4.81 4.23 -6.65
CA ARG A 88 4.55 5.68 -6.64
C ARG A 88 4.32 6.22 -5.22
N VAL A 89 3.53 5.54 -4.39
CA VAL A 89 3.32 5.91 -2.98
C VAL A 89 4.66 5.93 -2.24
N ARG A 90 5.51 4.92 -2.46
CA ARG A 90 6.88 4.84 -1.93
C ARG A 90 7.71 6.05 -2.34
N THR A 91 7.74 6.40 -3.62
CA THR A 91 8.47 7.58 -4.12
C THR A 91 8.00 8.86 -3.44
N LEU A 92 6.68 9.10 -3.39
CA LEU A 92 6.12 10.30 -2.74
C LEU A 92 6.47 10.36 -1.24
N LEU A 93 6.41 9.23 -0.53
CA LEU A 93 6.79 9.19 0.89
C LEU A 93 8.27 9.50 1.11
N LEU A 94 9.16 9.03 0.23
CA LEU A 94 10.59 9.32 0.29
C LEU A 94 10.90 10.78 -0.06
N GLU A 95 10.34 11.29 -1.15
CA GLU A 95 10.50 12.68 -1.60
C GLU A 95 10.07 13.69 -0.52
N HIS A 96 8.99 13.37 0.20
CA HIS A 96 8.43 14.26 1.23
C HIS A 96 8.83 13.88 2.66
N SER A 97 9.77 12.95 2.83
CA SER A 97 10.23 12.45 4.14
C SER A 97 10.67 13.59 5.08
N ALA A 98 11.49 14.51 4.60
CA ALA A 98 11.94 15.67 5.37
C ALA A 98 10.77 16.56 5.84
N VAL A 99 9.72 16.68 5.02
CA VAL A 99 8.53 17.48 5.37
C VAL A 99 7.73 16.79 6.46
N PHE A 100 7.54 15.46 6.36
CA PHE A 100 6.92 14.68 7.42
C PHE A 100 7.69 14.75 8.75
N GLN A 101 9.03 14.72 8.69
CA GLN A 101 9.88 14.87 9.86
C GLN A 101 9.68 16.22 10.57
N ILE A 102 9.53 17.30 9.80
CA ILE A 102 9.29 18.65 10.33
C ILE A 102 7.89 18.76 10.94
N LEU A 103 6.88 18.16 10.31
CA LEU A 103 5.49 18.24 10.76
C LEU A 103 5.26 17.46 12.05
N HIS A 104 5.80 16.24 12.15
CA HIS A 104 5.61 15.39 13.31
C HIS A 104 6.75 14.37 13.43
N ALA A 105 7.87 14.78 14.04
CA ALA A 105 9.07 13.96 14.18
C ALA A 105 8.82 12.55 14.76
N GLU A 106 7.92 12.42 15.74
CA GLU A 106 7.59 11.11 16.34
C GLU A 106 6.80 10.18 15.40
N ALA A 107 5.78 10.70 14.70
CA ALA A 107 5.06 9.95 13.67
C ALA A 107 6.00 9.60 12.51
N TYR A 108 6.88 10.52 12.14
CA TYR A 108 7.93 10.28 11.16
C TYR A 108 8.92 9.21 11.59
N ASN A 109 9.45 9.22 12.82
CA ASN A 109 10.41 8.22 13.29
C ASN A 109 9.78 6.82 13.32
N ARG A 110 8.52 6.72 13.77
CA ARG A 110 7.73 5.48 13.64
C ARG A 110 7.57 5.08 12.18
N MET A 111 7.21 6.04 11.32
CA MET A 111 7.04 5.82 9.89
C MET A 111 8.36 5.42 9.21
N VAL A 112 9.52 5.99 9.55
CA VAL A 112 10.82 5.68 8.93
C VAL A 112 11.32 4.31 9.32
N LEU A 113 11.22 3.92 10.59
CA LEU A 113 11.56 2.57 11.01
C LEU A 113 10.67 1.55 10.32
N LEU A 114 9.38 1.86 10.22
CA LEU A 114 8.43 1.05 9.48
C LEU A 114 8.76 1.07 7.98
N LEU A 115 9.07 2.21 7.38
CA LEU A 115 9.40 2.35 5.97
C LEU A 115 10.70 1.60 5.65
N GLY A 116 11.79 1.73 6.42
CA GLY A 116 13.05 1.02 6.13
C GLY A 116 12.86 -0.49 5.95
N VAL A 117 12.30 -1.16 6.96
CA VAL A 117 12.05 -2.61 6.92
C VAL A 117 10.98 -2.96 5.89
N LYS A 118 9.92 -2.15 5.80
CA LYS A 118 8.80 -2.44 4.91
C LYS A 118 9.08 -2.05 3.47
N MET A 119 10.11 -1.28 3.16
CA MET A 119 10.46 -0.86 1.81
C MET A 119 11.26 -1.95 1.12
N SER A 120 12.17 -2.64 1.81
CA SER A 120 12.78 -3.87 1.29
C SER A 120 11.72 -4.95 1.08
N ALA A 121 10.83 -5.15 2.06
CA ALA A 121 9.70 -6.06 1.91
C ALA A 121 8.74 -5.62 0.78
N LEU A 122 8.52 -4.31 0.61
CA LEU A 122 7.73 -3.76 -0.48
C LEU A 122 8.43 -3.98 -1.82
N ASP A 123 9.74 -3.80 -1.93
CA ASP A 123 10.49 -3.99 -3.18
C ASP A 123 10.42 -5.45 -3.64
N VAL A 124 10.53 -6.40 -2.71
CA VAL A 124 10.28 -7.83 -2.96
C VAL A 124 8.83 -8.09 -3.38
N LEU A 125 7.86 -7.53 -2.66
CA LEU A 125 6.43 -7.65 -2.99
C LEU A 125 6.15 -7.10 -4.40
N LEU A 126 6.70 -5.94 -4.72
CA LEU A 126 6.60 -5.29 -6.02
C LEU A 126 7.22 -6.15 -7.12
N PHE A 127 8.38 -6.75 -6.86
CA PHE A 127 9.02 -7.68 -7.80
C PHE A 127 8.10 -8.87 -8.13
N ILE A 128 7.49 -9.49 -7.12
CA ILE A 128 6.57 -10.62 -7.30
C ILE A 128 5.27 -10.18 -7.99
N MET A 129 4.70 -9.04 -7.63
CA MET A 129 3.48 -8.53 -8.26
C MET A 129 3.72 -8.13 -9.73
N ARG A 130 4.93 -7.66 -10.08
CA ARG A 130 5.30 -7.35 -11.47
C ARG A 130 5.28 -8.58 -12.37
N THR A 131 5.53 -9.78 -11.84
CA THR A 131 5.39 -11.02 -12.62
C THR A 131 3.93 -11.43 -12.84
N GLY A 132 2.96 -10.78 -12.19
CA GLY A 132 1.54 -11.13 -12.24
C GLY A 132 1.13 -12.13 -11.16
N THR A 133 1.98 -12.34 -10.16
CA THR A 133 1.72 -13.24 -9.03
C THR A 133 1.14 -12.45 -7.86
N LEU A 134 0.08 -12.98 -7.26
CA LEU A 134 -0.50 -12.44 -6.03
C LEU A 134 0.15 -13.12 -4.81
N PRO A 135 0.94 -12.39 -4.01
CA PRO A 135 1.52 -12.94 -2.78
C PRO A 135 0.45 -13.16 -1.70
N THR A 136 0.36 -14.36 -1.12
CA THR A 136 -0.58 -14.66 -0.03
C THR A 136 0.08 -14.75 1.35
N GLU A 137 1.34 -15.18 1.44
CA GLU A 137 2.09 -15.32 2.70
C GLU A 137 3.51 -14.74 2.61
N PRO A 138 4.05 -14.08 3.66
CA PRO A 138 3.50 -14.04 5.02
C PRO A 138 2.24 -13.18 5.15
N SER A 139 1.33 -13.63 6.00
CA SER A 139 0.10 -12.92 6.33
C SER A 139 0.41 -11.59 7.01
N GLY A 140 -0.53 -10.64 7.01
CA GLY A 140 -0.36 -9.36 7.70
C GLY A 140 0.00 -9.52 9.19
N GLY A 141 -0.52 -10.56 9.85
CA GLY A 141 -0.21 -10.89 11.24
C GLY A 141 1.19 -11.46 11.44
N GLU A 142 1.74 -12.20 10.47
CA GLU A 142 3.13 -12.66 10.49
C GLU A 142 4.10 -11.53 10.22
N VAL A 143 3.81 -10.70 9.20
CA VAL A 143 4.60 -9.49 8.95
C VAL A 143 4.59 -8.62 10.20
N ARG A 144 3.43 -8.43 10.82
CA ARG A 144 3.32 -7.67 12.07
C ARG A 144 4.06 -8.34 13.22
N ARG A 145 3.98 -9.66 13.40
CA ARG A 145 4.78 -10.37 14.44
C ARG A 145 6.27 -10.21 14.20
N ILE A 146 6.74 -10.31 12.96
CA ILE A 146 8.15 -10.10 12.59
C ILE A 146 8.57 -8.65 12.91
N LEU A 147 7.69 -7.68 12.67
CA LEU A 147 7.95 -6.26 12.94
C LEU A 147 7.85 -5.90 14.43
N ASP A 148 6.84 -6.41 15.13
CA ASP A 148 6.55 -6.15 16.54
C ASP A 148 7.53 -6.92 17.45
N ALA A 149 8.09 -8.04 16.99
CA ALA A 149 9.14 -8.78 17.69
C ALA A 149 10.50 -8.07 17.72
N GLY A 150 10.67 -6.94 17.02
CA GLY A 150 11.88 -6.16 17.20
C GLY A 150 12.09 -5.00 16.24
N LEU A 151 11.69 -3.82 16.71
CA LEU A 151 12.64 -2.70 16.77
C LEU A 151 13.92 -3.19 17.47
N PRO A 152 15.12 -2.84 16.97
CA PRO A 152 16.25 -3.76 16.89
C PRO A 152 16.80 -4.15 18.25
N ASP A 153 16.90 -5.45 18.50
CA ASP A 153 18.15 -5.98 19.03
C ASP A 153 19.23 -5.58 18.00
N PRO A 154 20.32 -4.88 18.37
CA PRO A 154 21.34 -4.38 17.42
C PRO A 154 21.99 -5.42 16.49
N GLY A 155 21.61 -6.70 16.58
CA GLY A 155 22.03 -7.79 15.69
C GLY A 155 21.00 -8.26 14.65
N VAL A 156 19.80 -7.67 14.55
CA VAL A 156 18.81 -8.10 13.53
C VAL A 156 19.25 -7.64 12.13
N ASP A 157 19.58 -8.59 11.27
CA ASP A 157 19.87 -8.35 9.87
C ASP A 157 18.56 -8.18 9.06
N PHE A 158 18.28 -6.95 8.63
CA PHE A 158 17.09 -6.65 7.84
C PHE A 158 17.12 -7.29 6.45
N ASP A 159 18.31 -7.57 5.90
CA ASP A 159 18.43 -8.25 4.62
C ASP A 159 18.03 -9.72 4.75
N GLU A 160 18.36 -10.36 5.89
CA GLU A 160 17.90 -11.72 6.20
C GLU A 160 16.37 -11.79 6.33
N VAL A 161 15.77 -10.82 7.03
CA VAL A 161 14.29 -10.74 7.15
C VAL A 161 13.64 -10.55 5.78
N ALA A 162 14.15 -9.63 4.97
CA ALA A 162 13.64 -9.37 3.62
C ALA A 162 13.78 -10.62 2.73
N HIS A 163 14.92 -11.31 2.80
CA HIS A 163 15.17 -12.54 2.05
C HIS A 163 14.22 -13.68 2.46
N ARG A 164 13.97 -13.86 3.75
CA ARG A 164 13.00 -14.85 4.24
C ARG A 164 11.59 -14.54 3.76
N MET A 165 11.19 -13.26 3.76
CA MET A 165 9.90 -12.83 3.22
C MET A 165 9.81 -13.06 1.71
N GLU A 166 10.88 -12.81 0.97
CA GLU A 166 10.97 -13.12 -0.46
C GLU A 166 10.76 -14.60 -0.74
N LEU A 167 11.47 -15.47 -0.03
CA LEU A 167 11.29 -16.90 -0.17
C LEU A 167 9.84 -17.29 0.11
N ALA A 168 9.26 -16.85 1.23
CA ALA A 168 7.88 -17.15 1.57
C ALA A 168 6.88 -16.69 0.48
N TRP A 169 7.01 -15.47 -0.04
CA TRP A 169 6.12 -14.98 -1.10
C TRP A 169 6.31 -15.68 -2.44
N ARG A 170 7.53 -16.10 -2.78
CA ARG A 170 7.79 -16.88 -4.00
C ARG A 170 7.12 -18.25 -3.94
N HIS A 171 7.09 -18.88 -2.77
CA HIS A 171 6.46 -20.19 -2.58
C HIS A 171 4.94 -20.09 -2.42
N SER A 172 4.44 -19.07 -1.75
CA SER A 172 3.01 -18.88 -1.49
C SER A 172 2.26 -18.08 -2.57
N GLY A 173 2.96 -17.54 -3.56
CA GLY A 173 2.37 -16.74 -4.61
C GLY A 173 1.35 -17.48 -5.49
N ILE A 174 0.26 -16.81 -5.85
CA ILE A 174 -0.78 -17.31 -6.77
C ILE A 174 -0.58 -16.66 -8.13
N ALA A 175 -0.26 -17.44 -9.16
CA ALA A 175 -0.08 -16.93 -10.52
C ALA A 175 -1.44 -16.61 -11.17
N LEU A 176 -1.74 -15.32 -11.41
CA LEU A 176 -3.01 -14.88 -12.00
C LEU A 176 -3.02 -14.88 -13.54
N GLY A 177 -2.05 -15.55 -14.18
CA GLY A 177 -1.93 -15.67 -15.63
C GLY A 177 -2.36 -17.03 -16.20
N SER A 178 -2.64 -17.99 -15.32
CA SER A 178 -2.94 -19.38 -15.68
C SER A 178 -4.35 -19.77 -15.21
N ALA A 179 -4.92 -20.82 -15.81
CA ALA A 179 -6.12 -21.43 -15.27
C ALA A 179 -5.81 -21.97 -13.87
N PRO A 180 -6.54 -21.57 -12.82
CA PRO A 180 -6.31 -22.12 -11.49
C PRO A 180 -6.68 -23.59 -11.51
N ASP A 181 -5.76 -24.42 -11.04
CA ASP A 181 -6.04 -25.80 -10.68
C ASP A 181 -6.80 -25.85 -9.34
N ALA A 182 -7.15 -27.07 -8.91
CA ALA A 182 -7.86 -27.27 -7.66
C ALA A 182 -7.06 -26.73 -6.45
N ASP A 183 -5.74 -26.94 -6.45
CA ASP A 183 -4.83 -26.42 -5.41
C ASP A 183 -4.85 -24.89 -5.34
N THR A 184 -4.72 -24.22 -6.49
CA THR A 184 -4.77 -22.76 -6.57
C THR A 184 -6.10 -22.23 -6.04
N ARG A 185 -7.22 -22.88 -6.37
CA ARG A 185 -8.54 -22.48 -5.87
C ARG A 185 -8.63 -22.63 -4.35
N GLU A 186 -8.16 -23.74 -3.80
CA GLU A 186 -8.14 -23.98 -2.36
C GLU A 186 -7.30 -22.92 -1.63
N ARG A 187 -6.13 -22.58 -2.17
CA ARG A 187 -5.28 -21.51 -1.64
C ARG A 187 -5.94 -20.13 -1.69
N ILE A 188 -6.67 -19.81 -2.75
CA ILE A 188 -7.45 -18.55 -2.82
C ILE A 188 -8.56 -18.56 -1.77
N ALA A 189 -9.27 -19.68 -1.62
CA ALA A 189 -10.34 -19.81 -0.64
C ALA A 189 -9.81 -19.62 0.79
N ALA A 190 -8.72 -20.32 1.14
CA ALA A 190 -8.03 -20.17 2.42
C ALA A 190 -7.57 -18.72 2.64
N TYR A 191 -6.96 -18.09 1.64
CA TYR A 191 -6.57 -16.67 1.72
C TYR A 191 -7.78 -15.75 1.98
N LEU A 192 -8.89 -15.92 1.26
CA LEU A 192 -10.09 -15.09 1.44
C LEU A 192 -10.69 -15.26 2.85
N GLU A 193 -10.67 -16.48 3.38
CA GLU A 193 -11.18 -16.80 4.71
C GLU A 193 -10.28 -16.29 5.84
N GLU A 194 -8.98 -16.61 5.79
CA GLU A 194 -8.02 -16.30 6.85
C GLU A 194 -7.64 -14.81 6.86
N SER A 195 -7.37 -14.25 5.67
CA SER A 195 -6.90 -12.87 5.58
C SER A 195 -8.03 -11.86 5.51
N ARG A 196 -9.28 -12.28 5.27
CA ARG A 196 -10.46 -11.41 5.15
C ARG A 196 -10.17 -10.11 4.39
N PRO A 197 -9.63 -10.20 3.17
CA PRO A 197 -9.08 -9.03 2.48
C PRO A 197 -10.16 -7.96 2.23
N ARG A 198 -11.42 -8.34 2.05
CA ARG A 198 -12.56 -7.43 1.95
C ARG A 198 -12.70 -6.50 3.15
N GLU A 199 -12.70 -7.06 4.36
CA GLU A 199 -12.79 -6.30 5.61
C GLU A 199 -11.59 -5.37 5.76
N ARG A 200 -10.40 -5.86 5.40
CA ARG A 200 -9.17 -5.07 5.42
C ARG A 200 -9.21 -3.88 4.45
N VAL A 201 -9.72 -4.08 3.24
CA VAL A 201 -9.91 -3.00 2.25
C VAL A 201 -10.95 -1.97 2.73
N ALA A 202 -12.06 -2.42 3.31
CA ALA A 202 -13.03 -1.53 3.95
C ALA A 202 -12.42 -0.72 5.12
N GLY A 203 -11.50 -1.33 5.88
CA GLY A 203 -10.66 -0.63 6.86
C GLY A 203 -9.83 0.47 6.24
N MET A 204 -9.09 0.19 5.15
CA MET A 204 -8.29 1.20 4.45
C MET A 204 -9.13 2.36 3.91
N ARG A 205 -10.34 2.10 3.39
CA ARG A 205 -11.24 3.16 2.93
C ARG A 205 -11.63 4.13 4.03
N ARG A 206 -11.89 3.63 5.23
CA ARG A 206 -12.21 4.47 6.40
C ARG A 206 -11.03 5.39 6.73
N VAL A 207 -9.82 4.85 6.86
CA VAL A 207 -8.66 5.70 7.18
C VAL A 207 -8.33 6.68 6.05
N LEU A 208 -8.55 6.30 4.78
CA LEU A 208 -8.41 7.22 3.65
C LEU A 208 -9.48 8.32 3.66
N ALA A 209 -10.70 8.03 4.10
CA ALA A 209 -11.76 9.02 4.28
C ALA A 209 -11.43 9.99 5.42
N ASP A 210 -10.90 9.48 6.53
CA ASP A 210 -10.41 10.32 7.64
C ASP A 210 -9.26 11.22 7.16
N PHE A 211 -8.30 10.66 6.41
CA PHE A 211 -7.21 11.44 5.81
C PHE A 211 -7.74 12.56 4.90
N ARG A 212 -8.72 12.26 4.04
CA ARG A 212 -9.38 13.24 3.19
C ARG A 212 -10.03 14.36 4.02
N ALA A 213 -10.80 14.01 5.05
CA ALA A 213 -11.48 14.99 5.89
C ALA A 213 -10.47 15.97 6.53
N VAL A 214 -9.33 15.45 6.99
CA VAL A 214 -8.27 16.28 7.55
C VAL A 214 -7.62 17.19 6.49
N LEU A 215 -7.44 16.71 5.25
CA LEU A 215 -6.97 17.56 4.15
C LEU A 215 -7.97 18.70 3.85
N GLU A 216 -9.26 18.39 3.82
CA GLU A 216 -10.33 19.36 3.57
C GLU A 216 -10.48 20.39 4.71
N GLU A 217 -10.21 20.00 5.96
CA GLU A 217 -10.21 20.90 7.12
C GLU A 217 -9.01 21.87 7.11
N ASN A 218 -7.84 21.40 6.66
CA ASN A 218 -6.58 22.15 6.78
C ASN A 218 -6.15 22.89 5.51
N PHE A 219 -6.68 22.51 4.34
CA PHE A 219 -6.28 23.06 3.05
C PHE A 219 -7.48 23.38 2.18
N SER A 220 -7.45 24.52 1.50
CA SER A 220 -8.47 24.85 0.51
C SER A 220 -8.20 24.12 -0.81
N VAL A 221 -9.24 23.93 -1.61
CA VAL A 221 -9.10 23.42 -2.99
C VAL A 221 -8.17 24.32 -3.82
N GLY A 222 -8.15 25.64 -3.55
CA GLY A 222 -7.24 26.58 -4.19
C GLY A 222 -5.77 26.31 -3.86
N ASP A 223 -5.46 25.96 -2.60
CA ASP A 223 -4.11 25.60 -2.18
C ASP A 223 -3.58 24.37 -2.92
N VAL A 224 -4.47 23.42 -3.23
CA VAL A 224 -4.13 22.18 -3.94
C VAL A 224 -4.01 22.40 -5.45
N LEU A 225 -4.96 23.10 -6.07
CA LEU A 225 -5.04 23.19 -7.53
C LEU A 225 -3.96 24.09 -8.16
N LEU A 226 -3.58 25.17 -7.48
CA LEU A 226 -2.58 26.12 -8.02
C LEU A 226 -1.20 25.46 -8.18
N ASP A 227 -0.74 24.67 -7.20
CA ASP A 227 0.58 24.03 -7.28
C ASP A 227 0.57 22.70 -8.05
N VAL A 228 -0.53 21.92 -7.99
CA VAL A 228 -0.62 20.65 -8.75
C VAL A 228 -0.68 20.91 -10.26
N GLY A 229 -1.31 22.01 -10.69
CA GLY A 229 -1.33 22.46 -12.08
C GLY A 229 0.08 22.74 -12.61
N ASP A 230 0.84 23.57 -11.90
CA ASP A 230 2.20 23.97 -12.29
C ASP A 230 3.17 22.78 -12.37
N ARG A 231 3.08 21.82 -11.43
CA ARG A 231 3.98 20.65 -11.45
C ARG A 231 3.70 19.67 -12.57
N ARG A 232 2.44 19.50 -12.99
CA ARG A 232 2.11 18.61 -14.11
C ARG A 232 2.55 19.18 -15.45
N ILE A 233 2.58 20.50 -15.59
CA ILE A 233 3.06 21.18 -16.80
C ILE A 233 4.57 20.98 -16.97
N ASN A 234 5.33 20.88 -15.87
CA ASN A 234 6.78 20.67 -15.89
C ASN A 234 7.22 19.19 -16.07
N LEU A 235 6.28 18.23 -16.09
CA LEU A 235 6.56 16.80 -16.27
C LEU A 235 6.17 16.27 -17.67
N LEU A 236 5.74 17.17 -18.57
CA LEU A 236 5.42 16.92 -19.98
C LEU A 236 6.45 17.63 -20.87
#